data_AF-A0A4S4MZ90-F1
#
_entry.id   AF-A0A4S4MZ90-F1
#
_cell.length_a   1.000
_cell.length_b   1.000
_cell.length_c   1.000
_cell.angle_alpha   90.00
_cell.angle_beta   90.00
_cell.angle_gamma   90.00
#
_symmetry.space_group_name_H-M   'P 1'
#
loop_
_entity.id
_entity.type
_entity.pdbx_description
1 polymer ?
#
loop_
_entity_poly.entity_id
_entity_poly.type
_entity_poly.pdbx_seq_one_letter_code
_entity_poly.pdbx_strand_id
1 'polypeptide(L)'
;MWDYPLTISQLSVLVLVALSIIFVDKRIMRTYKKRSASAKSSRSSPRLAARTSTRALGPHSQSSKDVDHVFFWKVDQPHGYLSQWYHSPFTATIHLPGRDAPSTGTHTFLTAEHYMMASKALLFDDHEVFHEVLASGSSNADMIHVKALGRKVKSFSDDAWKQHREEIVLNGSIAKFGDEGNRVLKSWLMETGEKMIVEASPRDRIWGIGFGDQRALEVKEKWGLNLLGIALMKTRQKLREDDLRIQRNEETANERM
;
A
#
# COMPACT_ATOMS: atom_id res chain seq x y z
N MET A 1 18.65 29.79 31.15
CA MET A 1 19.91 29.49 30.45
C MET A 1 20.40 28.16 31.00
N TRP A 2 20.05 27.05 30.33
CA TRP A 2 20.56 25.72 30.68
C TRP A 2 20.89 25.00 29.37
N ASP A 3 22.15 25.10 28.96
CA ASP A 3 22.75 24.27 27.93
C ASP A 3 23.16 22.95 28.57
N TYR A 4 22.66 21.83 28.05
CA TYR A 4 23.21 20.50 28.31
C TYR A 4 23.93 20.02 27.05
N PRO A 5 25.26 19.83 27.06
CA PRO A 5 25.95 19.24 25.92
C PRO A 5 25.73 17.72 25.93
N LEU A 6 25.35 17.18 24.77
CA LEU A 6 25.30 15.74 24.54
C LEU A 6 26.71 15.16 24.74
N THR A 7 26.83 14.13 25.57
CA THR A 7 28.11 13.46 25.83
C THR A 7 28.46 12.50 24.68
N ILE A 8 29.77 12.34 24.46
CA ILE A 8 30.39 11.58 23.35
C ILE A 8 29.90 10.11 23.27
N SER A 9 29.29 9.56 24.31
CA SER A 9 28.72 8.20 24.34
C SER A 9 27.41 8.03 23.58
N GLN A 10 26.65 9.09 23.31
CA GLN A 10 25.39 9.00 22.54
C GLN A 10 25.63 9.05 21.02
N LEU A 11 26.71 9.68 20.58
CA LEU A 11 27.09 9.75 19.15
C LEU A 11 27.58 8.39 18.61
N SER A 12 28.23 7.57 19.44
CA SER A 12 28.73 6.25 19.02
C SER A 12 27.61 5.22 18.82
N VAL A 13 26.52 5.29 19.59
CA VAL A 13 25.35 4.41 19.41
C VAL A 13 24.58 4.78 18.14
N LEU A 14 24.42 6.08 17.84
CA LEU A 14 23.78 6.56 16.61
C LEU A 14 24.56 6.15 15.35
N VAL A 15 25.89 6.21 15.37
CA VAL A 15 26.74 5.77 14.24
C VAL A 15 26.64 4.26 14.03
N LEU A 16 26.55 3.45 15.08
CA LEU A 16 26.39 2.00 14.97
C LEU A 16 24.99 1.60 14.44
N VAL A 17 23.93 2.31 14.83
CA VAL A 17 22.57 2.10 14.27
C VAL A 17 22.53 2.49 12.79
N ALA A 18 23.13 3.63 12.42
CA ALA A 18 23.18 4.10 11.03
C ALA A 18 23.97 3.13 10.11
N LEU A 19 25.11 2.61 10.57
CA LEU A 19 25.90 1.63 9.82
C LEU A 19 25.18 0.29 9.65
N SER A 20 24.38 -0.12 10.65
CA SER A 20 23.55 -1.33 10.58
C SER A 20 22.45 -1.22 9.51
N ILE A 21 21.79 -0.05 9.42
CA ILE A 21 20.75 0.23 8.43
C ILE A 21 21.32 0.22 7.01
N ILE A 22 22.48 0.86 6.79
CA ILE A 22 23.16 0.88 5.48
C ILE A 22 23.58 -0.53 5.03
N PHE A 23 23.95 -1.41 5.97
CA PHE A 23 24.39 -2.77 5.63
C PHE A 23 23.24 -3.71 5.26
N VAL A 24 22.07 -3.54 5.89
CA VAL A 24 20.83 -4.26 5.54
C VAL A 24 20.36 -3.86 4.14
N ASP A 25 20.39 -2.56 3.82
CA ASP A 25 20.02 -2.01 2.51
C ASP A 25 20.87 -2.60 1.36
N LYS A 26 22.20 -2.67 1.55
CA LYS A 26 23.10 -3.29 0.56
C LYS A 26 22.90 -4.80 0.37
N ARG A 27 22.45 -5.53 1.39
CA ARG A 27 22.11 -6.97 1.25
C ARG A 27 20.82 -7.17 0.47
N ILE A 28 19.79 -6.37 0.71
CA ILE A 28 18.50 -6.43 0.02
C ILE A 28 18.64 -6.00 -1.46
N MET A 29 19.42 -4.95 -1.75
CA MET A 29 19.70 -4.57 -3.14
C MET A 29 20.47 -5.64 -3.92
N ARG A 30 21.40 -6.35 -3.27
CA ARG A 30 22.18 -7.42 -3.92
C ARG A 30 21.34 -8.64 -4.28
N THR A 31 20.33 -9.00 -3.48
CA THR A 31 19.41 -10.10 -3.81
C THR A 31 18.45 -9.72 -4.94
N TYR A 32 18.04 -8.45 -5.03
CA TYR A 32 17.22 -7.94 -6.13
C TYR A 32 17.98 -8.00 -7.48
N LYS A 33 19.21 -7.49 -7.53
CA LYS A 33 20.00 -7.42 -8.78
C LYS A 33 20.42 -8.80 -9.31
N LYS A 34 20.59 -9.80 -8.44
CA LYS A 34 20.92 -11.18 -8.84
C LYS A 34 19.75 -11.93 -9.49
N ARG A 35 18.50 -11.58 -9.14
CA ARG A 35 17.29 -12.21 -9.72
C ARG A 35 16.89 -11.62 -11.07
N SER A 36 17.13 -10.33 -11.32
CA SER A 36 16.79 -9.70 -12.61
C SER A 36 17.73 -10.09 -13.76
N ALA A 37 18.92 -10.60 -13.46
CA ALA A 37 19.89 -11.04 -14.46
C ALA A 37 19.60 -12.44 -15.05
N SER A 38 18.68 -13.22 -14.48
CA SER A 38 18.41 -14.61 -14.91
C SER A 38 17.32 -14.76 -15.99
N ALA A 39 16.71 -13.67 -16.44
CA ALA A 39 15.64 -13.70 -17.43
C ALA A 39 16.05 -12.95 -18.70
N LYS A 40 16.87 -13.58 -19.54
CA LYS A 40 17.09 -13.22 -20.96
C LYS A 40 17.92 -14.30 -21.66
N SER A 41 17.26 -15.22 -22.37
CA SER A 41 17.81 -15.88 -23.57
C SER A 41 16.75 -16.77 -24.24
N SER A 42 16.18 -16.31 -25.34
CA SER A 42 16.10 -17.10 -26.59
C SER A 42 15.74 -16.16 -27.75
N ARG A 43 16.49 -16.28 -28.85
CA ARG A 43 16.34 -15.48 -30.07
C ARG A 43 16.50 -16.40 -31.29
N SER A 44 15.79 -16.04 -32.37
CA SER A 44 15.94 -16.39 -33.80
C SER A 44 15.45 -17.76 -34.32
N SER A 45 14.84 -17.94 -35.51
CA SER A 45 14.29 -17.09 -36.61
C SER A 45 13.51 -18.05 -37.61
N PRO A 46 13.26 -17.76 -38.91
CA PRO A 46 12.01 -17.20 -39.45
C PRO A 46 11.36 -18.03 -40.59
N ARG A 47 10.17 -17.64 -41.08
CA ARG A 47 9.72 -17.92 -42.48
C ARG A 47 8.78 -16.85 -43.02
N LEU A 48 8.88 -16.62 -44.32
CA LEU A 48 8.47 -15.43 -45.09
C LEU A 48 7.26 -15.71 -46.01
N ALA A 49 6.68 -14.61 -46.53
CA ALA A 49 5.78 -14.44 -47.70
C ALA A 49 4.25 -14.46 -47.40
N ALA A 50 3.36 -13.63 -47.97
CA ALA A 50 3.42 -12.68 -49.09
C ALA A 50 2.32 -11.58 -48.99
N ARG A 51 2.44 -10.57 -49.88
CA ARG A 51 1.67 -9.31 -50.13
C ARG A 51 0.13 -9.50 -50.26
N THR A 52 -0.73 -8.48 -50.05
CA THR A 52 -1.07 -7.41 -51.04
C THR A 52 -2.03 -6.31 -50.49
N SER A 53 -1.60 -5.04 -50.63
CA SER A 53 -2.28 -3.78 -51.04
C SER A 53 -3.64 -3.24 -50.50
N THR A 54 -3.55 -1.97 -50.06
CA THR A 54 -4.45 -0.78 -50.24
C THR A 54 -5.79 -0.65 -49.50
N ARG A 55 -5.91 0.37 -48.62
CA ARG A 55 -6.55 1.69 -48.87
C ARG A 55 -6.66 2.53 -47.57
N ALA A 56 -6.30 3.81 -47.66
CA ALA A 56 -6.32 4.78 -46.55
C ALA A 56 -7.71 5.40 -46.32
N LEU A 57 -8.05 5.69 -45.05
CA LEU A 57 -9.02 6.72 -44.61
C LEU A 57 -8.56 7.29 -43.25
N GLY A 58 -8.76 8.60 -43.09
CA GLY A 58 -8.07 9.50 -42.14
C GLY A 58 -8.59 9.60 -40.69
N PRO A 59 -8.33 10.73 -40.01
CA PRO A 59 -7.94 10.73 -38.60
C PRO A 59 -9.13 10.94 -37.66
N HIS A 60 -9.40 9.99 -36.77
CA HIS A 60 -10.12 10.23 -35.52
C HIS A 60 -9.33 9.64 -34.35
N SER A 61 -8.94 10.55 -33.46
CA SER A 61 -8.78 10.40 -32.00
C SER A 61 -9.37 9.09 -31.46
N GLN A 62 -8.69 8.35 -30.60
CA GLN A 62 -8.08 8.81 -29.36
C GLN A 62 -6.78 8.06 -29.11
N SER A 63 -5.73 8.73 -28.62
CA SER A 63 -4.67 8.01 -27.94
C SER A 63 -5.28 7.45 -26.65
N SER A 64 -5.72 6.19 -26.68
CA SER A 64 -5.85 5.42 -25.46
C SER A 64 -4.46 5.39 -24.86
N LYS A 65 -4.18 6.29 -23.91
CA LYS A 65 -3.04 6.13 -23.02
C LYS A 65 -3.27 4.78 -22.36
N ASP A 66 -2.60 3.75 -22.86
CA ASP A 66 -2.63 2.44 -22.24
C ASP A 66 -2.05 2.66 -20.84
N VAL A 67 -2.94 2.68 -19.84
CA VAL A 67 -2.51 2.91 -18.46
C VAL A 67 -1.83 1.61 -18.05
N ASP A 68 -0.51 1.63 -17.95
CA ASP A 68 0.26 0.53 -17.37
C ASP A 68 -0.33 0.13 -16.00
N HIS A 69 -0.38 -1.17 -15.73
CA HIS A 69 -0.94 -1.71 -14.48
C HIS A 69 0.19 -2.25 -13.58
N VAL A 70 0.05 -2.07 -12.26
CA VAL A 70 0.86 -2.72 -11.23
C VAL A 70 -0.03 -3.73 -10.53
N PHE A 71 0.15 -5.01 -10.86
CA PHE A 71 -0.59 -6.10 -10.21
C PHE A 71 0.11 -6.54 -8.93
N PHE A 72 -0.69 -6.85 -7.90
CA PHE A 72 -0.22 -7.45 -6.65
C PHE A 72 -1.29 -8.38 -6.07
N TRP A 73 -0.87 -9.35 -5.25
CA TRP A 73 -1.80 -10.21 -4.50
C TRP A 73 -1.19 -10.71 -3.20
N LYS A 74 -0.22 -11.62 -3.26
CA LYS A 74 0.40 -12.21 -2.05
C LYS A 74 1.61 -11.41 -1.58
N VAL A 75 1.88 -11.49 -0.28
CA VAL A 75 2.98 -10.76 0.38
C VAL A 75 4.37 -11.18 -0.10
N ASP A 76 4.53 -12.41 -0.59
CA ASP A 76 5.79 -13.00 -1.07
C ASP A 76 6.03 -12.80 -2.58
N GLN A 77 5.10 -12.15 -3.27
CA GLN A 77 5.17 -11.86 -4.70
C GLN A 77 5.72 -10.44 -4.96
N PRO A 78 6.12 -10.12 -6.21
CA PRO A 78 6.36 -8.75 -6.61
C PRO A 78 5.20 -7.84 -6.20
N HIS A 79 5.53 -6.65 -5.69
CA HIS A 79 4.56 -5.68 -5.18
C HIS A 79 3.72 -6.17 -3.98
N GLY A 80 4.10 -7.27 -3.32
CA GLY A 80 3.44 -7.79 -2.12
C GLY A 80 3.36 -6.78 -0.96
N TYR A 81 4.23 -5.77 -0.94
CA TYR A 81 4.19 -4.65 0.01
C TYR A 81 2.90 -3.82 -0.05
N LEU A 82 2.17 -3.86 -1.19
CA LEU A 82 0.86 -3.23 -1.37
C LEU A 82 -0.27 -4.01 -0.69
N SER A 83 -0.04 -5.28 -0.33
CA SER A 83 -1.04 -6.10 0.37
C SER A 83 -1.31 -5.55 1.78
N GLN A 84 -2.57 -5.64 2.20
CA GLN A 84 -3.02 -5.34 3.56
C GLN A 84 -2.37 -6.27 4.60
N TRP A 85 -1.92 -7.46 4.18
CA TRP A 85 -1.32 -8.49 5.04
C TRP A 85 0.20 -8.36 5.18
N TYR A 86 0.83 -7.45 4.43
CA TYR A 86 2.27 -7.24 4.52
C TYR A 86 2.63 -6.68 5.91
N HIS A 87 3.59 -7.32 6.58
CA HIS A 87 4.09 -6.88 7.88
C HIS A 87 4.86 -5.58 7.73
N SER A 88 4.25 -4.49 8.20
CA SER A 88 4.82 -3.15 8.19
C SER A 88 4.17 -2.39 9.35
N PRO A 89 4.68 -2.49 10.58
CA PRO A 89 4.10 -1.83 11.72
C PRO A 89 4.00 -0.31 11.49
N PHE A 90 2.91 0.29 11.96
CA PHE A 90 2.71 1.74 11.95
C PHE A 90 1.83 2.15 13.12
N THR A 91 1.97 3.41 13.54
CA THR A 91 1.19 3.97 14.65
C THR A 91 0.09 4.88 14.11
N ALA A 92 -1.15 4.70 14.58
CA ALA A 92 -2.27 5.51 14.13
C ALA A 92 -3.35 5.69 15.21
N THR A 93 -4.07 6.80 15.10
CA THR A 93 -5.34 7.01 15.80
C THR A 93 -6.48 6.69 14.85
N ILE A 94 -7.46 5.90 15.30
CA ILE A 94 -8.67 5.63 14.52
C ILE A 94 -9.66 6.79 14.75
N HIS A 95 -10.01 7.47 13.66
CA HIS A 95 -11.06 8.46 13.62
C HIS A 95 -12.25 7.86 12.89
N LEU A 96 -13.36 7.65 13.61
CA LEU A 96 -14.58 7.15 13.02
C LEU A 96 -15.42 8.31 12.46
N PRO A 97 -16.01 8.16 11.27
CA PRO A 97 -16.94 9.14 10.73
C PRO A 97 -18.11 9.40 11.69
N GLY A 98 -18.44 10.67 11.89
CA GLY A 98 -19.56 11.07 12.77
C GLY A 98 -19.27 11.00 14.27
N ARG A 99 -18.01 10.84 14.69
CA ARG A 99 -17.58 10.96 16.10
C ARG A 99 -16.58 12.09 16.26
N ASP A 100 -16.87 13.03 17.15
CA ASP A 100 -16.04 14.22 17.40
C ASP A 100 -14.70 13.90 18.10
N ALA A 101 -14.59 12.74 18.75
CA ALA A 101 -13.40 12.30 19.47
C ALA A 101 -12.94 10.90 19.03
N PRO A 102 -11.60 10.65 19.01
CA PRO A 102 -11.07 9.33 18.71
C PRO A 102 -11.56 8.31 19.73
N SER A 103 -12.02 7.16 19.25
CA SER A 103 -12.77 6.20 20.08
C SER A 103 -11.90 5.43 21.07
N THR A 104 -10.58 5.32 20.84
CA THR A 104 -9.69 4.51 21.68
C THR A 104 -8.26 5.04 21.83
N GLY A 105 -7.92 6.24 21.31
CA GLY A 105 -6.55 6.78 21.32
C GLY A 105 -5.65 6.24 20.20
N THR A 106 -4.33 6.37 20.38
CA THR A 106 -3.30 5.97 19.41
C THR A 106 -2.81 4.54 19.67
N HIS A 107 -2.73 3.73 18.61
CA HIS A 107 -2.32 2.32 18.69
C HIS A 107 -1.31 1.95 17.60
N THR A 108 -0.52 0.92 17.86
CA THR A 108 0.37 0.30 16.84
C THR A 108 -0.36 -0.85 16.16
N PHE A 109 -0.35 -0.86 14.83
CA PHE A 109 -0.93 -1.92 14.01
C PHE A 109 0.17 -2.64 13.24
N LEU A 110 0.26 -3.96 13.35
CA LEU A 110 1.31 -4.75 12.69
C LEU A 110 1.14 -4.82 11.17
N THR A 111 -0.10 -4.74 10.70
CA THR A 111 -0.47 -4.71 9.29
C THR A 111 -1.66 -3.78 9.08
N ALA A 112 -1.91 -3.37 7.83
CA ALA A 112 -3.06 -2.51 7.54
C ALA A 112 -4.41 -3.27 7.65
N GLU A 113 -4.40 -4.61 7.54
CA GLU A 113 -5.57 -5.44 7.89
C GLU A 113 -5.93 -5.33 9.38
N HIS A 114 -4.95 -5.27 10.29
CA HIS A 114 -5.23 -5.04 11.71
C HIS A 114 -5.97 -3.71 11.91
N TYR A 115 -5.47 -2.63 11.29
CA TYR A 115 -6.13 -1.33 11.33
C TYR A 115 -7.56 -1.40 10.77
N MET A 116 -7.75 -2.08 9.64
CA MET A 116 -9.05 -2.21 9.00
C MET A 116 -10.05 -2.97 9.87
N MET A 117 -9.66 -4.11 10.45
CA MET A 117 -10.55 -4.92 11.29
C MET A 117 -10.82 -4.26 12.64
N ALA A 118 -9.82 -3.60 13.24
CA ALA A 118 -9.99 -2.80 14.45
C ALA A 118 -10.95 -1.62 14.22
N SER A 119 -10.78 -0.90 13.12
CA SER A 119 -11.68 0.21 12.74
C SER A 119 -13.10 -0.28 12.47
N LYS A 120 -13.25 -1.45 11.82
CA LYS A 120 -14.54 -2.09 11.62
C LYS A 120 -15.21 -2.43 12.95
N ALA A 121 -14.45 -2.99 13.91
CA ALA A 121 -14.98 -3.32 15.23
C ALA A 121 -15.49 -2.07 15.96
N LEU A 122 -14.70 -1.00 15.97
CA LEU A 122 -15.10 0.27 16.59
C LEU A 122 -16.30 0.92 15.89
N LEU A 123 -16.42 0.80 14.57
CA LEU A 123 -17.57 1.33 13.82
C LEU A 123 -18.90 0.75 14.31
N PHE A 124 -18.88 -0.48 14.83
CA PHE A 124 -20.06 -1.18 15.37
C PHE A 124 -19.99 -1.37 16.90
N ASP A 125 -19.18 -0.55 17.58
CA ASP A 125 -19.01 -0.54 19.05
C ASP A 125 -18.59 -1.89 19.67
N ASP A 126 -17.92 -2.75 18.88
CA ASP A 126 -17.41 -4.04 19.33
C ASP A 126 -15.98 -3.91 19.88
N HIS A 127 -15.87 -3.41 21.10
CA HIS A 127 -14.59 -3.21 21.78
C HIS A 127 -13.85 -4.53 22.08
N GLU A 128 -14.57 -5.65 22.23
CA GLU A 128 -13.97 -6.96 22.46
C GLU A 128 -13.16 -7.39 21.24
N VAL A 129 -13.78 -7.37 20.05
CA VAL A 129 -13.10 -7.69 18.79
C VAL A 129 -11.97 -6.70 18.50
N PHE A 130 -12.16 -5.42 18.82
CA PHE A 130 -11.10 -4.42 18.69
C PHE A 130 -9.83 -4.82 19.47
N HIS A 131 -9.96 -5.19 20.75
CA HIS A 131 -8.82 -5.59 21.57
C HIS A 131 -8.21 -6.92 21.13
N GLU A 132 -9.03 -7.89 20.70
CA GLU A 132 -8.53 -9.18 20.18
C GLU A 132 -7.73 -9.02 18.88
N VAL A 133 -8.17 -8.12 17.98
CA VAL A 133 -7.41 -7.76 16.78
C VAL A 133 -6.06 -7.15 17.16
N LEU A 134 -6.03 -6.19 18.10
CA LEU A 134 -4.76 -5.56 18.52
C LEU A 134 -3.78 -6.52 19.20
N ALA A 135 -4.28 -7.53 19.89
CA ALA A 135 -3.45 -8.55 20.55
C ALA A 135 -2.90 -9.61 19.59
N SER A 136 -3.39 -9.66 18.35
CA SER A 136 -3.02 -10.68 17.36
C SER A 136 -1.62 -10.45 16.77
N GLY A 137 -0.96 -11.56 16.39
CA GLY A 137 0.30 -11.53 15.65
C GLY A 137 0.11 -11.21 14.16
N SER A 138 1.15 -11.42 13.36
CA SER A 138 1.11 -11.17 11.90
C SER A 138 1.72 -12.29 11.07
N SER A 139 1.83 -13.50 11.64
CA SER A 139 2.06 -14.70 10.84
C SER A 139 0.88 -14.96 9.92
N ASN A 140 1.04 -15.85 8.93
CA ASN A 140 -0.07 -16.21 8.05
C ASN A 140 -1.29 -16.77 8.82
N ALA A 141 -1.06 -17.55 9.88
CA ALA A 141 -2.13 -18.07 10.74
C ALA A 141 -2.85 -16.93 11.47
N ASP A 142 -2.09 -15.95 11.98
CA ASP A 142 -2.67 -14.77 12.64
C ASP A 142 -3.48 -13.92 11.67
N MET A 143 -3.00 -13.71 10.43
CA MET A 143 -3.76 -12.93 9.45
C MET A 143 -5.09 -13.57 9.06
N ILE A 144 -5.14 -14.90 9.00
CA ILE A 144 -6.39 -15.65 8.82
C ILE A 144 -7.32 -15.42 10.02
N HIS A 145 -6.77 -15.42 11.24
CA HIS A 145 -7.51 -15.18 12.47
C HIS A 145 -8.05 -13.74 12.54
N VAL A 146 -7.22 -12.72 12.32
CA VAL A 146 -7.61 -11.29 12.28
C VAL A 146 -8.74 -11.04 11.29
N LYS A 147 -8.61 -11.59 10.07
CA LYS A 147 -9.69 -11.50 9.07
C LYS A 147 -10.97 -12.23 9.51
N ALA A 148 -10.85 -13.30 10.30
CA ALA A 148 -11.99 -14.00 10.88
C ALA A 148 -12.68 -13.20 11.99
N LEU A 149 -11.93 -12.48 12.83
CA LEU A 149 -12.46 -11.57 13.83
C LEU A 149 -13.32 -10.48 13.21
N GLY A 150 -12.88 -9.89 12.10
CA GLY A 150 -13.68 -8.92 11.35
C GLY A 150 -15.01 -9.45 10.80
N ARG A 151 -15.18 -10.78 10.66
CA ARG A 151 -16.45 -11.41 10.29
C ARG A 151 -17.36 -11.66 11.50
N LYS A 152 -16.83 -11.60 12.72
CA LYS A 152 -17.53 -11.82 13.98
C LYS A 152 -17.97 -10.54 14.68
N VAL A 153 -17.61 -9.36 14.15
CA VAL A 153 -18.02 -8.06 14.69
C VAL A 153 -19.53 -8.02 14.92
N LYS A 154 -19.91 -7.76 16.17
CA LYS A 154 -21.30 -7.64 16.63
C LYS A 154 -21.96 -6.41 15.99
N SER A 155 -23.29 -6.44 15.90
CA SER A 155 -24.09 -5.32 15.38
C SER A 155 -23.70 -4.85 13.96
N PHE A 156 -23.07 -5.74 13.17
CA PHE A 156 -22.60 -5.42 11.82
C PHE A 156 -23.77 -5.06 10.89
N SER A 157 -23.65 -3.91 10.23
CA SER A 157 -24.51 -3.50 9.12
C SER A 157 -23.68 -3.36 7.85
N ASP A 158 -24.04 -4.11 6.81
CA ASP A 158 -23.32 -4.09 5.53
C ASP A 158 -23.45 -2.72 4.84
N ASP A 159 -24.59 -2.04 4.98
CA ASP A 159 -24.81 -0.73 4.37
C ASP A 159 -23.96 0.35 5.06
N ALA A 160 -23.94 0.37 6.40
CA ALA A 160 -23.04 1.26 7.14
C ALA A 160 -21.57 0.94 6.83
N TRP A 161 -21.22 -0.34 6.71
CA TRP A 161 -19.86 -0.72 6.32
C TRP A 161 -19.50 -0.24 4.92
N LYS A 162 -20.37 -0.41 3.93
CA LYS A 162 -20.16 0.11 2.56
C LYS A 162 -19.94 1.62 2.54
N GLN A 163 -20.65 2.35 3.39
CA GLN A 163 -20.53 3.81 3.50
C GLN A 163 -19.14 4.25 4.01
N HIS A 164 -18.50 3.47 4.88
CA HIS A 164 -17.27 3.91 5.57
C HIS A 164 -16.00 3.12 5.20
N ARG A 165 -16.12 1.92 4.62
CA ARG A 165 -14.98 1.01 4.39
C ARG A 165 -13.86 1.62 3.54
N GLU A 166 -14.21 2.41 2.53
CA GLU A 166 -13.22 3.00 1.62
C GLU A 166 -12.37 4.04 2.33
N GLU A 167 -13.00 4.90 3.14
CA GLU A 167 -12.31 5.89 3.96
C GLU A 167 -11.42 5.23 5.02
N ILE A 168 -11.93 4.20 5.70
CA ILE A 168 -11.16 3.43 6.68
C ILE A 168 -9.90 2.83 6.05
N VAL A 169 -10.04 2.17 4.89
CA VAL A 169 -8.88 1.55 4.22
C VAL A 169 -7.92 2.60 3.66
N LEU A 170 -8.43 3.73 3.16
CA LEU A 170 -7.60 4.86 2.75
C LEU A 170 -6.78 5.40 3.92
N ASN A 171 -7.41 5.66 5.07
CA ASN A 171 -6.75 6.19 6.26
C ASN A 171 -5.69 5.22 6.80
N GLY A 172 -6.00 3.93 6.86
CA GLY A 172 -5.03 2.89 7.24
C GLY A 172 -3.85 2.80 6.26
N SER A 173 -4.12 2.97 4.95
CA SER A 173 -3.08 2.97 3.93
C SER A 173 -2.19 4.22 4.02
N ILE A 174 -2.78 5.40 4.25
CA ILE A 174 -2.03 6.64 4.50
C ILE A 174 -1.17 6.49 5.74
N ALA A 175 -1.71 5.96 6.84
CA ALA A 175 -0.93 5.74 8.06
C ALA A 175 0.22 4.77 7.81
N LYS A 176 -0.01 3.63 7.14
CA LYS A 176 1.04 2.67 6.78
C LYS A 176 2.16 3.29 5.96
N PHE A 177 1.83 3.93 4.83
CA PHE A 177 2.82 4.45 3.88
C PHE A 177 3.36 5.83 4.28
N GLY A 178 2.69 6.54 5.17
CA GLY A 178 3.13 7.81 5.73
C GLY A 178 3.97 7.67 7.00
N ASP A 179 3.98 6.49 7.63
CA ASP A 179 4.80 6.22 8.81
C ASP A 179 6.30 6.32 8.49
N GLU A 180 7.03 6.97 9.39
CA GLU A 180 8.46 7.24 9.27
C GLU A 180 9.30 5.95 9.23
N GLY A 181 8.84 4.89 9.91
CA GLY A 181 9.43 3.55 9.86
C GLY A 181 9.24 2.86 8.51
N ASN A 182 8.30 3.34 7.68
CA ASN A 182 7.92 2.74 6.39
C ASN A 182 8.33 3.60 5.17
N ARG A 183 9.29 4.52 5.31
CA ARG A 183 9.78 5.37 4.20
C ARG A 183 10.18 4.62 2.93
N VAL A 184 10.78 3.46 3.06
CA VAL A 184 11.12 2.60 1.90
C VAL A 184 9.86 2.11 1.19
N LEU A 185 8.79 1.81 1.92
CA LEU A 185 7.51 1.42 1.31
C LEU A 185 6.86 2.62 0.63
N LYS A 186 6.96 3.81 1.22
CA LYS A 186 6.52 5.06 0.61
C LYS A 186 7.21 5.28 -0.74
N SER A 187 8.53 5.12 -0.82
CA SER A 187 9.27 5.31 -2.08
C SER A 187 8.83 4.31 -3.15
N TRP A 188 8.66 3.03 -2.80
CA TRP A 188 8.15 2.03 -3.74
C TRP A 188 6.72 2.32 -4.22
N LEU A 189 5.85 2.83 -3.34
CA LEU A 189 4.53 3.30 -3.74
C LEU A 189 4.64 4.47 -4.73
N MET A 190 5.55 5.42 -4.53
CA MET A 190 5.77 6.52 -5.46
C MET A 190 6.32 6.06 -6.82
N GLU A 191 7.17 5.04 -6.84
CA GLU A 191 7.72 4.44 -8.07
C GLU A 191 6.65 3.81 -8.97
N THR A 192 5.46 3.51 -8.44
CA THR A 192 4.32 3.12 -9.28
C THR A 192 3.86 4.24 -10.22
N GLY A 193 4.31 5.49 -9.99
CA GLY A 193 4.10 6.62 -10.89
C GLY A 193 2.62 6.97 -11.03
N GLU A 194 2.11 6.90 -12.26
CA GLU A 194 0.69 7.09 -12.58
C GLU A 194 0.00 5.78 -12.98
N LYS A 195 0.66 4.63 -12.78
CA LYS A 195 0.11 3.32 -13.10
C LYS A 195 -1.10 3.00 -12.25
N MET A 196 -2.02 2.23 -12.83
CA MET A 196 -3.16 1.68 -12.10
C MET A 196 -2.70 0.55 -11.19
N ILE A 197 -2.91 0.70 -9.88
CA ILE A 197 -2.61 -0.35 -8.91
C ILE A 197 -3.80 -1.31 -8.84
N VAL A 198 -3.55 -2.62 -9.00
CA VAL A 198 -4.60 -3.64 -9.13
C VAL A 198 -4.34 -4.81 -8.20
N GLU A 199 -5.27 -5.04 -7.27
CA GLU A 199 -5.26 -6.24 -6.43
C GLU A 199 -5.80 -7.44 -7.24
N ALA A 200 -4.88 -8.24 -7.78
CA ALA A 200 -5.13 -9.42 -8.60
C ALA A 200 -5.48 -10.67 -7.78
N SER A 201 -6.30 -10.50 -6.75
CA SER A 201 -6.83 -11.60 -5.95
C SER A 201 -7.89 -12.36 -6.77
N PRO A 202 -7.75 -13.67 -7.01
CA PRO A 202 -8.66 -14.45 -7.86
C PRO A 202 -10.03 -14.71 -7.21
N ARG A 203 -10.23 -14.34 -5.95
CA ARG A 203 -11.46 -14.61 -5.19
C ARG A 203 -12.10 -13.35 -4.62
N ASP A 204 -11.37 -12.25 -4.50
CA ASP A 204 -11.88 -11.01 -3.95
C ASP A 204 -12.38 -10.10 -5.06
N ARG A 205 -13.68 -9.82 -5.05
CA ARG A 205 -14.39 -8.97 -6.02
C ARG A 205 -14.68 -7.57 -5.51
N ILE A 206 -14.38 -7.29 -4.24
CA ILE A 206 -14.64 -6.03 -3.58
C ILE A 206 -13.32 -5.26 -3.46
N TRP A 207 -12.33 -5.83 -2.78
CA TRP A 207 -11.03 -5.20 -2.63
C TRP A 207 -10.15 -5.41 -3.85
N GLY A 208 -10.31 -6.57 -4.51
CA GLY A 208 -9.63 -6.91 -5.76
C GLY A 208 -10.55 -7.06 -6.98
N ILE A 209 -9.93 -7.53 -8.07
CA ILE A 209 -10.59 -7.70 -9.37
C ILE A 209 -11.24 -9.08 -9.57
N GLY A 210 -10.98 -10.04 -8.68
CA GLY A 210 -11.48 -11.41 -8.78
C GLY A 210 -10.80 -12.27 -9.83
N PHE A 211 -9.64 -11.86 -10.33
CA PHE A 211 -8.84 -12.61 -11.30
C PHE A 211 -7.36 -12.46 -10.97
N GLY A 212 -6.58 -13.51 -11.28
CA GLY A 212 -5.12 -13.43 -11.23
C GLY A 212 -4.56 -12.55 -12.36
N ASP A 213 -3.35 -12.05 -12.15
CA ASP A 213 -2.65 -11.12 -13.04
C ASP A 213 -2.55 -11.62 -14.49
N GLN A 214 -2.25 -12.91 -14.70
CA GLN A 214 -2.11 -13.52 -16.01
C GLN A 214 -3.35 -13.37 -16.92
N ARG A 215 -4.54 -13.40 -16.32
CA ARG A 215 -5.81 -13.32 -17.07
C ARG A 215 -6.47 -11.94 -16.93
N ALA A 216 -6.00 -11.10 -16.01
CA ALA A 216 -6.68 -9.88 -15.61
C ALA A 216 -7.06 -8.99 -16.80
N LEU A 217 -6.14 -8.75 -17.73
CA LEU A 217 -6.38 -7.87 -18.88
C LEU A 217 -7.35 -8.47 -19.92
N GLU A 218 -7.48 -9.79 -20.00
CA GLU A 218 -8.38 -10.48 -20.93
C GLU A 218 -9.85 -10.40 -20.50
N VAL A 219 -10.11 -10.11 -19.22
CA VAL A 219 -11.44 -10.08 -18.61
C VAL A 219 -11.70 -8.77 -17.87
N LYS A 220 -11.13 -7.67 -18.38
CA LYS A 220 -11.19 -6.34 -17.75
C LYS A 220 -12.63 -5.85 -17.54
N GLU A 221 -13.51 -6.14 -18.50
CA GLU A 221 -14.95 -5.85 -18.44
C GLU A 221 -15.67 -6.60 -17.31
N LYS A 222 -15.07 -7.69 -16.83
CA LYS A 222 -15.60 -8.49 -15.73
C LYS A 222 -14.95 -8.15 -14.42
N TRP A 223 -14.10 -7.14 -14.25
CA TRP A 223 -13.42 -6.92 -12.97
C TRP A 223 -14.37 -6.68 -11.80
N GLY A 224 -13.90 -7.04 -10.60
CA GLY A 224 -14.45 -6.55 -9.33
C GLY A 224 -14.15 -5.07 -9.13
N LEU A 225 -14.44 -4.56 -7.93
CA LEU A 225 -14.37 -3.12 -7.65
C LEU A 225 -12.93 -2.60 -7.50
N ASN A 226 -11.95 -3.46 -7.20
CA ASN A 226 -10.55 -3.08 -6.98
C ASN A 226 -10.40 -1.93 -5.95
N LEU A 227 -11.21 -1.92 -4.89
CA LEU A 227 -11.23 -0.81 -3.93
C LEU A 227 -9.87 -0.61 -3.23
N LEU A 228 -9.09 -1.68 -3.04
CA LEU A 228 -7.77 -1.55 -2.43
C LEU A 228 -6.80 -0.84 -3.37
N GLY A 229 -6.81 -1.20 -4.65
CA GLY A 229 -6.00 -0.52 -5.67
C GLY A 229 -6.34 0.97 -5.76
N ILE A 230 -7.62 1.31 -5.72
CA ILE A 230 -8.11 2.69 -5.69
C ILE A 230 -7.62 3.43 -4.43
N ALA A 231 -7.73 2.80 -3.25
CA ALA A 231 -7.26 3.39 -1.99
C ALA A 231 -5.74 3.66 -2.04
N LEU A 232 -4.94 2.73 -2.55
CA LEU A 232 -3.48 2.89 -2.68
C LEU A 232 -3.09 4.02 -3.63
N MET A 233 -3.81 4.19 -4.75
CA MET A 233 -3.58 5.32 -5.67
C MET A 233 -3.94 6.66 -5.00
N LYS A 234 -5.04 6.72 -4.24
CA LYS A 234 -5.41 7.89 -3.44
C LYS A 234 -4.37 8.19 -2.35
N THR A 235 -3.85 7.15 -1.67
CA THR A 235 -2.75 7.27 -0.70
C THR A 235 -1.50 7.86 -1.37
N ARG A 236 -1.10 7.35 -2.53
CA ARG A 236 0.03 7.88 -3.32
C ARG A 236 -0.13 9.37 -3.61
N GLN A 237 -1.31 9.77 -4.06
CA GLN A 237 -1.61 11.18 -4.33
C GLN A 237 -1.52 12.03 -3.05
N LYS A 238 -2.18 11.60 -1.97
CA LYS A 238 -2.22 12.35 -0.71
C LYS A 238 -0.83 12.57 -0.12
N LEU A 239 -0.01 11.53 -0.10
CA LEU A 239 1.35 11.61 0.42
C LEU A 239 2.25 12.52 -0.44
N ARG A 240 2.03 12.56 -1.76
CA ARG A 240 2.73 13.47 -2.67
C ARG A 240 2.35 14.93 -2.40
N GLU A 241 1.08 15.20 -2.17
CA GLU A 241 0.58 16.54 -1.81
C GLU A 241 1.15 16.99 -0.45
N ASP A 242 1.21 16.10 0.53
CA ASP A 242 1.79 16.40 1.84
C ASP A 242 3.30 16.69 1.75
N ASP A 243 4.06 15.96 0.94
CA ASP A 243 5.49 16.23 0.70
C ASP A 243 5.71 17.61 0.07
N LEU A 244 4.91 17.97 -0.95
CA LEU A 244 4.97 19.29 -1.58
C LEU A 244 4.58 20.41 -0.62
N ARG A 245 3.62 20.17 0.28
CA ARG A 245 3.21 21.13 1.31
C ARG A 245 4.33 21.36 2.33
N ILE A 246 5.01 20.28 2.75
CA ILE A 246 6.15 20.37 3.68
C ILE A 246 7.28 21.17 3.05
N GLN A 247 7.68 20.86 1.82
CA GLN A 247 8.74 21.57 1.09
C GLN A 247 8.47 23.08 0.98
N ARG A 248 7.24 23.45 0.58
CA ARG A 248 6.85 24.86 0.46
C ARG A 248 6.90 25.60 1.80
N ASN A 249 6.51 24.94 2.89
CA ASN A 249 6.54 25.53 4.22
C ASN A 249 7.98 25.76 4.69
N GLU A 250 8.90 24.84 4.37
CA GLU A 250 10.34 24.98 4.66
C GLU A 250 10.98 26.12 3.85
N GLU A 251 10.67 26.24 2.56
CA GLU A 251 11.11 27.36 1.71
C GLU A 251 10.63 28.70 2.27
N THR A 252 9.35 28.81 2.62
CA THR A 252 8.76 30.03 3.19
C THR A 252 9.37 30.39 4.55
N ALA A 253 9.75 29.41 5.36
CA ALA A 253 10.40 29.65 6.65
C ALA A 253 11.82 30.20 6.46
N ASN A 254 12.57 29.66 5.49
CA ASN A 254 13.95 30.09 5.21
C ASN A 254 14.00 31.51 4.61
N GLU A 255 13.01 31.93 3.84
CA GLU A 255 12.92 33.30 3.29
C GLU A 255 12.63 34.37 4.35
N ARG A 256 12.11 33.97 5.53
CA ARG A 256 11.75 34.87 6.63
C ARG A 256 12.85 35.02 7.68
N MET A 257 13.93 34.24 7.57
CA MET A 257 15.11 34.30 8.44
C MET A 257 16.20 35.17 7.83
#